data_AF-C7IWG7-F1
#
_entry.id   AF-C7IWG7-F1
#
_cell.length_a   1.000
_cell.length_b   1.000
_cell.length_c   1.000
_cell.angle_alpha   90.00
_cell.angle_beta   90.00
_cell.angle_gamma   90.00
#
_symmetry.space_group_name_H-M   'P 1'
#
loop_
_entity.id
_entity.type
_entity.pdbx_description
1 polymer ?
#
loop_
_entity_poly.entity_id
_entity_poly.type
_entity_poly.pdbx_seq_one_letter_code
_entity_poly.pdbx_strand_id
1 'polypeptide(L)' 'MDYTMLRNVTQESHHWQVRVRVTRFSQFTTANEPDKILRLDLVLLDEQGT' A
#
# COMPACT_ATOMS: atom_id res chain seq x y z
N MET A 1 -7.04 12.86 -14.38
CA MET A 1 -6.02 11.84 -14.04
C MET A 1 -6.79 10.56 -13.81
N ASP A 2 -6.65 9.61 -14.72
CA ASP A 2 -7.32 8.31 -14.60
C ASP A 2 -6.56 7.46 -13.58
N TYR A 3 -7.30 6.79 -12.69
CA TYR A 3 -6.75 5.87 -11.70
C TYR A 3 -7.52 4.55 -11.76
N THR A 4 -6.83 3.48 -11.38
CA THR A 4 -7.35 2.12 -11.33
C THR A 4 -8.00 1.86 -9.98
N MET A 5 -9.16 1.19 -9.99
CA MET A 5 -9.80 0.67 -8.77
C MET A 5 -8.95 -0.45 -8.17
N LEU A 6 -8.88 -0.55 -6.84
CA LEU A 6 -8.01 -1.55 -6.17
C LEU A 6 -8.33 -2.98 -6.63
N ARG A 7 -9.61 -3.33 -6.74
CA ARG A 7 -10.06 -4.66 -7.19
C ARG A 7 -9.60 -5.06 -8.60
N ASN A 8 -9.20 -4.09 -9.42
CA ASN A 8 -8.74 -4.32 -10.78
C ASN A 8 -7.20 -4.44 -10.87
N VAL A 9 -6.48 -4.20 -9.77
CA VAL A 9 -5.04 -4.44 -9.71
C VAL A 9 -4.80 -5.92 -9.49
N THR A 10 -4.28 -6.59 -10.52
CA THR A 10 -3.98 -8.03 -10.49
C THR A 10 -2.48 -8.28 -10.51
N GLN A 11 -2.06 -9.54 -10.32
CA GLN A 11 -0.65 -9.91 -10.34
C GLN A 11 0.00 -9.70 -11.73
N GLU A 12 -0.79 -9.75 -12.80
CA GLU A 12 -0.36 -9.55 -14.19
C GLU A 12 -0.30 -8.07 -14.58
N SER A 13 -0.82 -7.18 -13.72
CA SER A 13 -0.89 -5.74 -13.98
C SER A 13 0.44 -5.07 -13.63
N HIS A 14 1.23 -4.74 -14.66
CA HIS A 14 2.56 -4.13 -14.47
C HIS A 14 2.56 -2.60 -14.35
N HIS A 15 1.48 -1.92 -14.75
CA HIS A 15 1.35 -0.46 -14.69
C HIS A 15 -0.03 -0.06 -14.17
N TRP A 16 -0.06 0.63 -13.03
CA TRP A 16 -1.28 1.14 -12.43
C TRP A 16 -0.99 2.36 -11.57
N GLN A 17 -2.01 3.18 -11.40
CA GLN A 17 -2.03 4.28 -10.44
C GLN A 17 -3.33 4.16 -9.67
N VAL A 18 -3.29 4.10 -8.33
CA VAL A 18 -4.47 3.95 -7.49
C VAL A 18 -4.68 5.18 -6.63
N ARG A 19 -5.94 5.50 -6.31
CA ARG A 19 -6.31 6.54 -5.36
C ARG A 19 -6.95 5.90 -4.15
N VAL A 20 -6.25 5.95 -3.02
CA VAL A 20 -6.62 5.20 -1.81
C VAL A 20 -6.37 6.01 -0.56
N ARG A 21 -7.06 5.65 0.52
CA ARG A 21 -6.75 6.07 1.89
C ARG A 21 -6.06 4.92 2.62
N VAL A 22 -4.98 5.22 3.34
CA VAL A 22 -4.38 4.28 4.29
C VAL A 22 -5.25 4.23 5.54
N THR A 23 -5.74 3.05 5.89
CA THR A 23 -6.57 2.82 7.09
C THR A 23 -5.78 2.20 8.23
N ARG A 24 -4.71 1.47 7.93
CA ARG A 24 -3.76 0.94 8.92
C ARG A 24 -2.34 0.98 8.37
N PHE A 25 -1.41 1.28 9.27
CA PHE A 25 0.03 1.33 9.01
C PHE A 25 0.76 0.52 10.08
N SER A 26 1.64 -0.39 9.67
CA SER A 26 2.57 -1.08 10.57
C SER A 26 3.98 -0.98 9.99
N GLN A 27 4.92 -0.58 10.84
CA GLN A 27 6.32 -0.43 10.47
C GLN A 27 7.16 -1.41 11.28
N PHE A 28 8.07 -2.11 10.61
CA PHE A 28 9.01 -3.03 11.22
C PHE A 28 10.43 -2.48 11.01
N THR A 29 11.12 -2.20 12.12
CA THR A 29 12.49 -1.66 12.12
C THR A 29 13.50 -2.69 12.61
N THR A 30 14.78 -2.49 12.28
CA THR A 30 15.89 -3.21 12.91
C THR A 30 16.02 -2.78 14.37
N ALA A 31 16.38 -3.71 15.27
CA ALA A 31 16.69 -3.40 16.66
C ALA A 31 18.13 -2.86 16.87
N ASN A 32 18.93 -2.77 15.80
CA ASN A 32 20.31 -2.29 15.84
C ASN A 32 20.35 -0.83 15.35
N GLU A 33 21.03 0.05 16.09
CA GLU A 33 21.16 1.46 15.74
C GLU A 33 22.00 1.67 14.46
N PRO A 34 21.55 2.54 13.51
CA PRO A 34 20.26 3.23 13.48
C PRO A 34 19.12 2.33 12.97
N ASP A 35 17.91 2.55 13.50
CA ASP A 35 16.68 1.88 13.05
C ASP A 35 16.49 2.00 11.53
N LYS A 36 16.68 0.90 10.82
CA LYS A 36 16.37 0.79 9.39
C LYS A 36 14.99 0.20 9.22
N ILE A 37 14.17 0.81 8.36
CA ILE A 37 12.88 0.25 7.95
C ILE A 37 13.15 -1.04 7.16
N LEU A 38 12.70 -2.18 7.68
CA LEU A 38 12.78 -3.46 7.00
C LEU A 38 11.54 -3.72 6.15
N ARG A 39 10.37 -3.31 6.64
CA ARG A 39 9.08 -3.57 6.01
C ARG A 39 8.05 -2.55 6.45
N LEU A 40 7.19 -2.16 5.50
CA LEU A 40 5.99 -1.38 5.73
C LEU A 40 4.79 -2.19 5.28
N ASP A 41 3.82 -2.37 6.18
CA ASP A 41 2.52 -2.95 5.85
C ASP A 41 1.46 -1.86 5.89
N LEU A 42 0.72 -1.76 4.78
CA LEU A 42 -0.35 -0.78 4.59
C LEU A 42 -1.65 -1.53 4.30
N VAL A 43 -2.73 -1.16 4.98
CA VAL A 43 -4.09 -1.53 4.57
C VAL A 43 -4.70 -0.32 3.85
N LEU A 44 -5.14 -0.55 2.62
CA LEU A 44 -5.63 0.47 1.71
C LEU A 44 -7.13 0.33 1.53
N LEU A 45 -7.83 1.45 1.38
CA LEU A 45 -9.25 1.52 1.07
C LEU A 45 -9.44 2.51 -0.07
N ASP A 46 -10.15 2.10 -1.13
CA ASP A 46 -10.61 2.99 -2.18
C ASP A 46 -12.07 3.42 -1.94
N GLU A 47 -12.65 4.12 -2.91
CA GLU A 47 -14.02 4.63 -2.82
C GLU A 47 -15.12 3.55 -2.80
N GLN A 48 -14.80 2.30 -3.16
CA GLN A 48 -15.77 1.19 -3.14
C GLN A 48 -15.84 0.47 -1.79
N GLY A 49 -14.98 0.82 -0.82
CA GLY A 49 -15.17 0.46 0.58
C GLY A 49 -14.62 -0.89 1.04
N THR A 50 -13.96 -1.67 0.17
CA THR A 50 -12.90 -2.67 0.43
C THR A 50 -12.62 -3.47 -0.83
#